data_AF-A0A316KII4-F1
#
_entry.id   AF-A0A316KII4-F1
#
_cell.length_a   1.000
_cell.length_b   1.000
_cell.length_c   1.000
_cell.angle_alpha   90.00
_cell.angle_beta   90.00
_cell.angle_gamma   90.00
#
_symmetry.space_group_name_H-M   'P 1'
#
loop_
_entity.id
_entity.type
_entity.pdbx_description
1 polymer ?
#
loop_
_entity_poly.entity_id
_entity_poly.type
_entity_poly.pdbx_seq_one_letter_code
_entity_poly.pdbx_strand_id
1 'polypeptide(L)' 'VHLRALPAPRFEADPKVLERVVAAAFNQRRKMLRASLKALSPKIEEHLNAVGIAPTERAERVSVEGFCALARQLA' A
#
# COMPACT_ATOMS: atom_id res chain seq x y z
N VAL A 1 9.01 23.43 -8.26
CA VAL A 1 9.30 22.00 -8.49
C VAL A 1 8.91 21.68 -9.93
N HIS A 2 9.81 21.10 -10.73
CA HIS A 2 9.49 20.61 -12.07
C HIS A 2 9.28 19.09 -12.02
N LEU A 3 8.12 18.62 -12.47
CA LEU A 3 7.81 17.20 -12.56
C LEU A 3 7.74 16.81 -14.04
N ARG A 4 8.41 15.72 -14.41
CA ARG A 4 8.31 15.12 -15.74
C ARG A 4 7.65 13.75 -15.59
N ALA A 5 6.54 13.55 -16.27
CA ALA A 5 5.89 12.25 -16.31
C ALA A 5 6.84 11.21 -16.92
N LEU A 6 6.89 10.03 -16.30
CA LEU A 6 7.55 8.87 -16.90
C LEU A 6 6.67 8.34 -18.04
N PRO A 7 7.25 7.68 -19.06
CA PRO A 7 6.49 7.06 -20.14
C PRO A 7 5.52 5.95 -19.66
N ALA A 8 5.87 5.32 -18.54
CA ALA A 8 5.08 4.29 -17.87
C ALA A 8 5.30 4.39 -16.34
N PRO A 9 4.37 3.89 -15.51
CA PRO A 9 4.57 3.83 -14.07
C PRO A 9 5.79 2.94 -13.73
N ARG A 10 6.52 3.29 -12.67
CA ARG A 10 7.65 2.46 -12.19
C ARG A 10 7.21 1.07 -11.74
N PHE A 11 6.00 0.99 -11.18
CA PHE A 11 5.38 -0.24 -10.71
C PHE A 11 3.90 -0.18 -11.06
N GLU A 12 3.38 -1.20 -11.73
CA GLU A 12 1.99 -1.25 -12.15
C GLU A 12 1.04 -1.40 -10.95
N ALA A 13 -0.09 -0.71 -10.95
CA ALA A 13 -1.17 -0.91 -10.00
C ALA A 13 -2.43 -0.22 -10.54
N ASP A 14 -3.62 -0.71 -10.17
CA ASP A 14 -4.83 0.06 -10.39
C ASP A 14 -4.76 1.36 -9.57
N PRO A 15 -4.84 2.55 -10.19
CA PRO A 15 -4.73 3.82 -9.48
C PRO A 15 -5.76 4.00 -8.36
N LYS A 16 -7.00 3.52 -8.54
CA LYS A 16 -8.07 3.66 -7.55
C LYS A 16 -7.82 2.76 -6.34
N VAL A 17 -7.32 1.54 -6.58
CA VAL A 17 -6.99 0.62 -5.48
C VAL A 17 -5.77 1.14 -4.72
N LEU A 18 -4.73 1.59 -5.42
CA LEU A 18 -3.53 2.17 -4.81
C LEU A 18 -3.87 3.41 -3.96
N GLU A 19 -4.68 4.32 -4.49
CA GLU A 19 -5.13 5.51 -3.77
C GLU A 19 -5.84 5.14 -2.47
N ARG A 20 -6.79 4.20 -2.51
CA ARG A 20 -7.53 3.73 -1.33
C ARG A 20 -6.61 3.12 -0.28
N VAL A 21 -5.65 2.27 -0.70
CA VAL A 21 -4.70 1.61 0.19
C VAL A 21 -3.77 2.63 0.86
N VAL A 22 -3.18 3.54 0.08
CA VAL A 22 -2.27 4.58 0.59
C VAL A 22 -3.02 5.53 1.53
N ALA A 23 -4.24 5.96 1.16
CA ALA A 23 -5.07 6.81 2.01
C ALA A 23 -5.36 6.14 3.36
N ALA A 24 -5.78 4.87 3.37
CA ALA A 24 -6.04 4.13 4.60
C ALA A 24 -4.77 3.95 5.46
N ALA A 25 -3.64 3.63 4.84
CA ALA A 25 -2.35 3.47 5.52
C ALA A 25 -1.90 4.76 6.21
N PHE A 26 -1.98 5.90 5.50
CA PHE A 26 -1.47 7.18 5.99
C PHE A 26 -2.50 8.00 6.79
N ASN A 27 -3.79 7.68 6.76
CA ASN A 27 -4.76 8.29 7.68
C ASN A 27 -4.49 7.87 9.15
N GLN A 28 -3.68 6.82 9.35
CA GLN A 28 -3.30 6.30 10.67
C GLN A 28 -1.77 6.14 10.80
N ARG A 29 -0.99 7.19 10.48
CA ARG A 29 0.49 7.17 10.37
C ARG A 29 1.28 6.53 11.53
N ARG A 30 0.72 6.52 12.75
CA ARG A 30 1.37 5.98 13.95
C ARG A 30 0.99 4.53 14.27
N LYS A 31 0.11 3.90 13.47
CA LYS A 31 -0.31 2.51 13.66
C LYS A 31 0.40 1.56 12.71
N MET A 32 0.45 0.30 13.13
CA MET A 32 0.84 -0.84 12.31
C MET A 32 -0.13 -1.01 11.13
N LEU A 33 0.36 -1.44 9.97
CA LEU A 33 -0.44 -1.60 8.75
C LEU A 33 -1.63 -2.55 8.93
N ARG A 34 -1.48 -3.65 9.68
CA ARG A 34 -2.61 -4.53 10.00
C ARG A 34 -3.80 -3.79 10.63
N ALA A 35 -3.52 -2.79 11.47
CA ALA A 35 -4.55 -2.00 12.15
C ALA A 35 -5.10 -0.89 11.25
N SER A 36 -4.23 -0.24 10.47
CA SER A 36 -4.62 0.85 9.56
C SER A 36 -5.48 0.35 8.39
N LEU A 37 -5.20 -0.86 7.88
CA LEU A 37 -5.81 -1.43 6.69
C LEU A 37 -6.91 -2.47 6.98
N LYS A 38 -7.24 -2.73 8.24
CA LYS A 38 -8.25 -3.73 8.66
C LYS A 38 -9.62 -3.57 8.00
N ALA A 39 -9.99 -2.33 7.62
CA ALA A 39 -11.27 -2.04 6.99
C ALA A 39 -11.30 -2.42 5.49
N LEU A 40 -10.14 -2.65 4.87
CA LEU A 40 -10.05 -2.99 3.45
C LEU A 40 -10.21 -4.49 3.19
N SER A 41 -9.79 -5.34 4.13
CA SER A 41 -9.93 -6.79 4.03
C SER A 41 -9.86 -7.44 5.42
N PRO A 42 -10.71 -8.44 5.72
CA PRO A 42 -10.59 -9.23 6.95
C PRO A 42 -9.31 -10.08 6.97
N LYS A 43 -8.69 -10.32 5.81
CA LYS A 43 -7.46 -11.12 5.64
C LYS A 43 -6.22 -10.26 5.41
N ILE A 44 -6.23 -9.01 5.88
CA ILE A 44 -5.19 -8.04 5.51
C ILE A 44 -3.77 -8.48 5.86
N GLU A 45 -3.57 -9.25 6.94
CA GLU A 45 -2.26 -9.79 7.29
C GLU A 45 -1.76 -10.80 6.26
N GLU A 46 -2.66 -11.63 5.69
CA GLU A 46 -2.32 -12.56 4.60
C GLU A 46 -1.88 -11.80 3.35
N HIS A 47 -2.61 -10.75 2.96
CA HIS A 47 -2.24 -9.93 1.80
C HIS A 47 -0.89 -9.21 2.01
N LEU A 48 -0.64 -8.69 3.21
CA LEU A 48 0.63 -8.04 3.56
C LEU A 48 1.80 -9.02 3.49
N ASN A 49 1.65 -10.20 4.10
CA ASN A 49 2.66 -11.25 4.05
C ASN A 49 2.92 -11.75 2.62
N ALA A 50 1.87 -11.90 1.81
CA ALA A 50 1.98 -12.34 0.42
C ALA A 50 2.85 -11.42 -0.46
N VAL A 51 2.92 -10.13 -0.12
CA VAL A 51 3.77 -9.15 -0.82
C VAL A 51 5.05 -8.79 -0.04
N GLY A 52 5.38 -9.56 1.00
CA GLY A 52 6.60 -9.38 1.79
C GLY A 52 6.60 -8.17 2.73
N ILE A 53 5.42 -7.63 3.07
CA ILE A 53 5.30 -6.52 4.03
C ILE A 53 4.95 -7.08 5.40
N ALA A 54 5.75 -6.77 6.42
CA ALA A 54 5.45 -7.14 7.79
C ALA A 54 4.14 -6.46 8.26
N PRO A 55 3.15 -7.18 8.82
CA PRO A 55 1.90 -6.58 9.27
C PRO A 55 2.05 -5.53 10.37
N THR A 56 3.17 -5.60 11.11
CA THR A 56 3.57 -4.67 12.17
C THR A 56 4.29 -3.43 11.67
N GLU A 57 4.56 -3.34 10.36
CA GLU A 57 5.28 -2.20 9.78
C GLU A 57 4.42 -0.92 9.79
N ARG A 58 5.07 0.24 9.80
CA ARG A 58 4.42 1.55 9.64
C ARG A 58 4.39 1.95 8.17
N ALA A 59 3.35 2.68 7.77
CA ALA A 59 3.15 3.09 6.38
C ALA A 59 4.37 3.79 5.75
N GLU A 60 5.06 4.65 6.50
CA GLU A 60 6.25 5.39 6.03
C GLU A 60 7.52 4.53 5.83
N ARG A 61 7.51 3.26 6.23
CA ARG A 61 8.61 2.31 6.05
C ARG A 61 8.41 1.41 4.82
N VAL A 62 7.21 1.42 4.24
CA VAL A 62 6.90 0.65 3.03
C VAL A 62 7.29 1.45 1.79
N SER A 63 7.97 0.79 0.86
CA SER A 63 8.36 1.41 -0.42
C SER A 63 7.15 1.63 -1.34
N VAL A 64 7.33 2.49 -2.35
CA VAL A 64 6.30 2.67 -3.39
C VAL A 64 5.98 1.35 -4.10
N GLU A 65 7.00 0.54 -4.36
CA GLU A 65 6.85 -0.80 -4.93
C GLU A 65 5.97 -1.70 -4.05
N GLY A 66 6.21 -1.71 -2.74
CA GLY A 66 5.43 -2.49 -1.78
C GLY A 66 3.95 -2.09 -1.77
N PHE A 67 3.66 -0.79 -1.80
CA PHE A 67 2.28 -0.32 -1.92
C PHE A 67 1.64 -0.71 -3.25
N CYS A 68 2.36 -0.61 -4.37
CA CYS A 68 1.85 -1.07 -5.66
C CYS A 68 1.59 -2.58 -5.66
N ALA A 69 2.49 -3.39 -5.08
CA ALA A 69 2.30 -4.84 -4.94
C ALA A 69 1.06 -5.16 -4.09
N LEU A 70 0.90 -4.50 -2.95
CA LEU A 70 -0.28 -4.67 -2.10
C LEU A 70 -1.58 -4.27 -2.82
N ALA A 71 -1.54 -3.19 -3.61
CA ALA A 71 -2.69 -2.77 -4.40
C ALA A 71 -3.08 -3.83 -5.44
N ARG A 72 -2.12 -4.43 -6.14
CA ARG A 72 -2.38 -5.55 -7.07
C ARG A 72 -2.95 -6.78 -6.35
N GLN A 73 -2.48 -7.05 -5.13
CA GLN A 73 -2.93 -8.18 -4.30
C GLN A 73 -4.34 -8.00 -3.72
N LEU A 74 -4.88 -6.77 -3.74
CA LEU A 74 -6.20 -6.40 -3.20
C LEU A 74 -7.23 -6.04 -4.29
N ALA A 75 -6.81 -6.01 -5.55
CA ALA A 75 -7.68 -5.79 -6.71
C ALA A 75 -8.44 -7.09 -7.03
#